data_AF-A0A219AP83-F1
#
_entry.id   AF-A0A219AP83-F1
#
_cell.length_a   1.000
_cell.length_b   1.000
_cell.length_c   1.000
_cell.angle_alpha   90.00
_cell.angle_beta   90.00
_cell.angle_gamma   90.00
#
_symmetry.space_group_name_H-M   'P 1'
#
loop_
_entity.id
_entity.type
_entity.pdbx_description
1 polymer ?
#
loop_
_entity_poly.entity_id
_entity_poly.type
_entity_poly.pdbx_seq_one_letter_code
_entity_poly.pdbx_strand_id
1 'polypeptide(L)'
;MQLEMVEAQRATSSTANWHRRASQFPSFSHVVDEICVMNIRSWLAHCQVDTAHSKCRPASFHWPTFPGVQFRVIDVFRRCITVCPDGCQYLALSYVWGGVDQPKLILEVLDRLMQEGGLDVIWTRIPQTVRDAIAFCQQIGERYLWVDALCIIQDYPRDMRLSILRMRQVYAAAKCTLGAISASSAEASILNNFTTHKWTCLTVESLHKLIEKSPWSQRAWCYQEKVLSRRMIFFTTDGLYMQCQAITYNGMGTSLVSETDRATDTRQV
;
A
#
# COMPACT_ATOMS: atom_id res chain seq x y z
N MET A 1 -32.88 2.77 -2.98
CA MET A 1 -33.31 2.86 -1.56
C MET A 1 -33.36 1.52 -0.83
N GLN A 2 -34.22 0.54 -1.15
CA GLN A 2 -34.21 -0.76 -0.42
C GLN A 2 -33.03 -1.69 -0.77
N LEU A 3 -32.51 -1.65 -2.01
CA LEU A 3 -31.34 -2.44 -2.43
C LEU A 3 -30.02 -1.96 -1.81
N GLU A 4 -29.82 -0.64 -1.70
CA GLU A 4 -28.62 -0.04 -1.10
C GLU A 4 -28.52 -0.32 0.41
N MET A 5 -29.66 -0.45 1.11
CA MET A 5 -29.68 -0.81 2.54
C MET A 5 -29.30 -2.27 2.78
N VAL A 6 -29.66 -3.18 1.86
CA VAL A 6 -29.29 -4.61 1.93
C VAL A 6 -27.81 -4.83 1.65
N GLU A 7 -27.21 -4.05 0.74
CA GLU A 7 -25.77 -4.08 0.46
C GLU A 7 -24.93 -3.49 1.61
N ALA A 8 -25.39 -2.39 2.22
CA ALA A 8 -24.78 -1.81 3.41
C ALA A 8 -24.84 -2.78 4.62
N GLN A 9 -25.98 -3.45 4.83
CA GLN A 9 -26.12 -4.46 5.88
C GLN A 9 -25.22 -5.69 5.64
N ARG A 10 -25.12 -6.18 4.39
CA ARG A 10 -24.17 -7.25 4.02
C ARG A 10 -22.71 -6.83 4.22
N ALA A 11 -22.35 -5.58 3.97
CA ALA A 11 -21.01 -5.04 4.22
C ALA A 11 -20.67 -4.96 5.72
N THR A 12 -21.64 -4.61 6.57
CA THR A 12 -21.48 -4.58 8.04
C THR A 12 -21.46 -5.97 8.70
N SER A 13 -22.25 -6.92 8.21
CA SER A 13 -22.21 -8.32 8.70
C SER A 13 -20.95 -9.08 8.22
N SER A 14 -20.41 -8.68 7.06
CA SER A 14 -19.15 -9.15 6.49
C SER A 14 -17.95 -8.73 7.35
N THR A 15 -17.85 -7.45 7.71
CA THR A 15 -16.74 -6.91 8.53
C THR A 15 -16.60 -7.60 9.89
N ALA A 16 -17.70 -7.95 10.56
CA ALA A 16 -17.69 -8.63 11.86
C ALA A 16 -17.25 -10.10 11.82
N ASN A 17 -17.34 -10.78 10.66
CA ASN A 17 -16.97 -12.19 10.53
C ASN A 17 -15.49 -12.42 10.18
N TRP A 18 -14.77 -11.39 9.71
CA TRP A 18 -13.37 -11.54 9.27
C TRP A 18 -12.35 -11.48 10.40
N HIS A 19 -12.61 -10.70 11.46
CA HIS A 19 -11.76 -10.68 12.66
C HIS A 19 -11.61 -12.08 13.27
N ARG A 20 -12.61 -12.97 13.12
CA ARG A 20 -12.57 -14.35 13.62
C ARG A 20 -11.76 -15.34 12.76
N ARG A 21 -11.45 -15.03 11.49
CA ARG A 21 -10.67 -15.90 10.60
C ARG A 21 -9.18 -15.54 10.55
N ALA A 22 -8.80 -14.33 10.99
CA ALA A 22 -7.40 -13.89 11.06
C ALA A 22 -6.55 -14.69 12.07
N SER A 23 -7.19 -15.43 13.00
CA SER A 23 -6.54 -16.15 14.09
C SER A 23 -5.99 -17.56 13.74
N GLN A 24 -6.02 -17.98 12.47
CA GLN A 24 -5.62 -19.34 12.05
C GLN A 24 -4.29 -19.43 11.28
N PHE A 25 -3.55 -18.34 11.13
CA PHE A 25 -2.40 -18.27 10.21
C PHE A 25 -1.15 -17.70 10.90
N PRO A 26 0.06 -17.88 10.34
CA PRO A 26 1.31 -17.70 11.08
C PRO A 26 1.30 -16.34 11.73
N SER A 27 1.55 -16.30 13.05
CA SER A 27 1.73 -15.06 13.79
C SER A 27 2.67 -14.18 12.98
N PHE A 28 2.22 -13.00 12.57
CA PHE A 28 3.09 -12.02 11.93
C PHE A 28 4.31 -11.86 12.82
N SER A 29 5.50 -12.12 12.29
CA SER A 29 6.75 -12.05 13.06
C SER A 29 6.96 -10.65 13.65
N HIS A 30 6.32 -9.63 13.06
CA HIS A 30 6.34 -8.25 13.50
C HIS A 30 4.93 -7.66 13.49
N VAL A 31 4.43 -7.33 14.68
CA VAL A 31 3.18 -6.58 14.88
C VAL A 31 3.53 -5.11 14.85
N VAL A 32 2.82 -4.34 14.02
CA VAL A 32 2.92 -2.88 14.01
C VAL A 32 2.33 -2.36 15.32
N ASP A 33 3.03 -1.43 15.96
CA ASP A 33 2.56 -0.76 17.17
C ASP A 33 1.11 -0.25 17.02
N GLU A 34 0.28 -0.50 18.04
CA GLU A 34 -1.17 -0.23 17.97
C GLU A 34 -1.48 1.25 17.81
N ILE A 35 -0.69 2.12 18.45
CA ILE A 35 -0.82 3.58 18.30
C ILE A 35 -0.53 3.97 16.86
N CYS A 36 0.52 3.41 16.26
CA CYS A 36 0.83 3.63 14.85
C CYS A 36 -0.32 3.19 13.93
N VAL A 37 -0.89 2.00 14.15
CA VAL A 37 -2.06 1.51 13.39
C VAL A 37 -3.26 2.46 13.53
N MET A 38 -3.56 2.92 14.74
CA MET A 38 -4.64 3.86 15.01
C MET A 38 -4.45 5.20 14.30
N ASN A 39 -3.23 5.74 14.33
CA ASN A 39 -2.87 6.98 13.66
C ASN A 39 -2.99 6.86 12.14
N ILE A 40 -2.53 5.75 11.56
CA ILE A 40 -2.65 5.47 10.12
C ILE A 40 -4.11 5.44 9.69
N ARG A 41 -4.96 4.71 10.43
CA ARG A 41 -6.40 4.63 10.14
C ARG A 41 -7.05 6.01 10.22
N SER A 42 -6.75 6.76 11.27
CA SER A 42 -7.28 8.12 11.48
C SER A 42 -6.85 9.07 10.36
N TRP A 43 -5.59 9.03 9.95
CA TRP A 43 -5.05 9.84 8.86
C TRP A 43 -5.68 9.48 7.51
N LEU A 44 -5.84 8.19 7.20
CA LEU A 44 -6.51 7.74 5.98
C LEU A 44 -7.97 8.20 5.91
N ALA A 45 -8.69 8.13 7.03
CA ALA A 45 -10.08 8.58 7.13
C ALA A 45 -10.19 10.11 7.04
N HIS A 46 -9.33 10.85 7.72
CA HIS A 46 -9.33 12.31 7.71
C HIS A 46 -9.21 12.89 6.30
N CYS A 47 -8.29 12.35 5.47
CA CYS A 47 -8.13 12.79 4.08
C CYS A 47 -9.35 12.51 3.19
N GLN A 48 -10.25 11.59 3.58
CA GLN A 48 -11.49 11.32 2.84
C GLN A 48 -12.60 12.31 3.21
N VAL A 49 -12.70 12.67 4.49
CA VAL A 49 -13.80 13.50 5.00
C VAL A 49 -13.52 14.99 4.83
N ASP A 50 -12.29 15.44 5.09
CA ASP A 50 -11.96 16.86 5.04
C ASP A 50 -12.00 17.41 3.60
N THR A 51 -12.72 18.53 3.42
CA THR A 51 -12.84 19.24 2.14
C THR A 51 -11.55 19.94 1.73
N ALA A 52 -10.73 20.39 2.68
CA ALA A 52 -9.40 20.94 2.43
C ALA A 52 -8.45 19.88 1.84
N HIS A 53 -8.77 18.59 2.01
CA HIS A 53 -8.00 17.45 1.52
C HIS A 53 -8.51 16.90 0.18
N SER A 54 -9.27 17.67 -0.61
CA SER A 54 -9.79 17.24 -1.91
C SER A 54 -8.71 16.68 -2.87
N LYS A 55 -7.50 17.27 -2.87
CA LYS A 55 -6.35 16.78 -3.65
C LYS A 55 -5.71 15.50 -3.11
N CYS A 56 -5.97 15.13 -1.86
CA CYS A 56 -5.46 13.92 -1.22
C CYS A 56 -6.34 12.69 -1.52
N ARG A 57 -7.57 12.90 -2.01
CA ARG A 57 -8.50 11.82 -2.33
C ARG A 57 -8.02 11.03 -3.55
N PRO A 58 -8.27 9.71 -3.60
CA PRO A 58 -7.92 8.91 -4.76
C PRO A 58 -8.61 9.43 -6.02
N ALA A 59 -7.90 9.41 -7.15
CA ALA A 59 -8.48 9.77 -8.42
C ALA A 59 -9.55 8.76 -8.85
N SER A 60 -10.56 9.22 -9.57
CA SER A 60 -11.53 8.32 -10.22
C SER A 60 -10.80 7.36 -11.16
N PHE A 61 -11.13 6.08 -11.07
CA PHE A 61 -10.45 5.05 -11.84
C PHE A 61 -11.45 4.15 -12.54
N HIS A 62 -11.31 4.10 -13.85
CA HIS A 62 -12.04 3.18 -14.68
C HIS A 62 -11.05 2.35 -15.48
N TRP A 63 -11.07 1.04 -15.26
CA TRP A 63 -10.30 0.10 -16.05
C TRP A 63 -11.14 -0.36 -17.25
N PRO A 64 -10.61 -0.24 -18.48
CA PRO A 64 -11.39 -0.61 -19.65
C PRO A 64 -11.64 -2.12 -19.65
N THR A 65 -12.88 -2.49 -19.95
CA THR A 65 -13.30 -3.88 -20.08
C THR A 65 -12.98 -4.36 -21.49
N PHE A 66 -11.82 -5.01 -21.65
CA PHE A 66 -11.45 -5.69 -22.88
C PHE A 66 -11.38 -7.20 -22.65
N PRO A 67 -11.69 -8.06 -23.66
CA PRO A 67 -11.48 -9.49 -23.55
C PRO A 67 -10.03 -9.81 -23.16
N GLY A 68 -9.87 -10.54 -22.05
CA GLY A 68 -8.57 -10.97 -21.53
C GLY A 68 -7.81 -9.95 -20.68
N VAL A 69 -8.35 -8.74 -20.45
CA VAL A 69 -7.67 -7.71 -19.64
C VAL A 69 -8.57 -7.25 -18.50
N GLN A 70 -8.07 -7.38 -17.28
CA GLN A 70 -8.81 -7.07 -16.06
C GLN A 70 -7.87 -6.40 -15.05
N PHE A 71 -8.41 -5.47 -14.26
CA PHE A 71 -7.66 -4.93 -13.13
C PHE A 71 -7.77 -5.89 -11.95
N ARG A 72 -6.64 -6.45 -11.53
CA ARG A 72 -6.58 -7.45 -10.46
C ARG A 72 -5.94 -6.85 -9.22
N VAL A 73 -6.32 -7.37 -8.07
CA VAL A 73 -5.78 -7.05 -6.75
C VAL A 73 -5.66 -8.33 -5.93
N ILE A 74 -4.83 -8.29 -4.90
CA ILE A 74 -4.80 -9.32 -3.87
C ILE A 74 -5.90 -9.01 -2.85
N ASP A 75 -6.79 -9.97 -2.59
CA ASP A 75 -7.64 -9.97 -1.41
C ASP A 75 -6.81 -10.53 -0.24
N VAL A 76 -6.34 -9.65 0.65
CA VAL A 76 -5.40 -10.05 1.71
C VAL A 76 -6.04 -10.96 2.77
N PHE A 77 -7.37 -10.96 2.89
CA PHE A 77 -8.09 -11.82 3.83
C PHE A 77 -8.40 -13.19 3.24
N ARG A 78 -8.78 -13.24 1.95
CA ARG A 78 -8.99 -14.50 1.22
C ARG A 78 -7.70 -15.12 0.71
N ARG A 79 -6.57 -14.39 0.80
CA ARG A 79 -5.23 -14.81 0.37
C ARG A 79 -5.25 -15.32 -1.07
N CYS A 80 -5.87 -14.53 -1.95
CA CYS A 80 -6.03 -14.86 -3.37
C CYS A 80 -5.93 -13.62 -4.23
N ILE A 81 -5.67 -13.82 -5.52
CA ILE A 81 -5.83 -12.79 -6.55
C ILE A 81 -7.31 -12.72 -6.91
N THR A 82 -7.82 -11.53 -7.17
CA THR A 82 -9.19 -11.34 -7.64
C THR A 82 -9.27 -10.16 -8.58
N VAL A 83 -10.30 -10.12 -9.42
CA VAL A 83 -10.63 -8.90 -10.17
C VAL A 83 -11.09 -7.86 -9.16
N CYS A 84 -10.53 -6.65 -9.19
CA CYS A 84 -10.97 -5.59 -8.26
C CYS A 84 -12.47 -5.37 -8.47
N PRO A 85 -13.29 -5.50 -7.42
CA PRO A 85 -14.70 -5.19 -7.50
C PRO A 85 -14.94 -3.74 -7.94
N ASP A 86 -16.08 -3.47 -8.55
CA ASP A 86 -16.44 -2.11 -8.92
C ASP A 86 -16.50 -1.21 -7.67
N GLY A 87 -15.89 -0.02 -7.77
CA GLY A 87 -15.79 0.93 -6.66
C GLY A 87 -14.85 0.50 -5.52
N CYS A 88 -14.09 -0.60 -5.67
CA CYS A 88 -13.18 -1.05 -4.63
C CYS A 88 -12.07 -0.03 -4.33
N GLN A 89 -11.74 0.15 -3.05
CA GLN A 89 -10.51 0.85 -2.64
C GLN A 89 -9.40 -0.17 -2.44
N TYR A 90 -8.20 0.16 -2.91
CA TYR A 90 -7.02 -0.68 -2.74
C TYR A 90 -5.82 0.16 -2.32
N LEU A 91 -4.88 -0.49 -1.64
CA LEU A 91 -3.52 0.01 -1.45
C LEU A 91 -2.65 -0.46 -2.61
N ALA A 92 -1.62 0.30 -2.98
CA ALA A 92 -0.61 -0.16 -3.93
C ALA A 92 0.74 -0.37 -3.22
N LEU A 93 1.52 -1.37 -3.63
CA LEU A 93 2.89 -1.56 -3.14
C LEU A 93 3.89 -1.02 -4.16
N SER A 94 4.79 -0.15 -3.70
CA SER A 94 5.93 0.35 -4.44
C SER A 94 7.22 -0.14 -3.77
N TYR A 95 7.97 -1.01 -4.47
CA TYR A 95 9.12 -1.71 -3.90
C TYR A 95 10.20 -2.01 -4.95
N VAL A 96 11.40 -2.36 -4.47
CA VAL A 96 12.52 -2.76 -5.33
C VAL A 96 12.47 -4.27 -5.56
N TRP A 97 12.37 -4.70 -6.82
CA TRP A 97 12.40 -6.14 -7.16
C TRP A 97 13.78 -6.76 -6.85
N GLY A 98 14.88 -6.04 -7.10
CA GLY A 98 16.21 -6.38 -6.58
C GLY A 98 16.91 -7.58 -7.21
N GLY A 99 16.61 -7.95 -8.46
CA GLY A 99 17.26 -9.07 -9.16
C GLY A 99 16.94 -10.46 -8.59
N VAL A 100 15.98 -10.54 -7.66
CA VAL A 100 15.54 -11.78 -7.04
C VAL A 100 14.56 -12.51 -7.96
N ASP A 101 14.65 -13.83 -8.01
CA ASP A 101 13.62 -14.68 -8.60
C ASP A 101 12.39 -14.68 -7.69
N GLN A 102 11.38 -13.89 -8.08
CA GLN A 102 10.11 -13.78 -7.36
C GLN A 102 8.96 -14.31 -8.22
N PRO A 103 7.93 -14.91 -7.59
CA PRO A 103 6.75 -15.37 -8.30
C PRO A 103 6.10 -14.22 -9.06
N LYS A 104 5.78 -14.50 -10.31
CA LYS A 104 5.06 -13.63 -11.21
C LYS A 104 3.72 -14.27 -11.54
N LEU A 105 2.68 -13.45 -11.65
CA LEU A 105 1.42 -13.93 -12.19
C LEU A 105 1.62 -14.25 -13.68
N ILE A 106 1.39 -15.50 -14.04
CA ILE A 106 1.40 -16.00 -15.42
C ILE A 106 0.10 -16.76 -15.68
N LEU A 107 -0.26 -16.95 -16.96
CA LEU A 107 -1.52 -17.60 -17.35
C LEU A 107 -1.68 -19.00 -16.74
N GLU A 108 -0.59 -19.78 -16.69
CA GLU A 108 -0.60 -21.15 -16.17
C GLU A 108 -1.08 -21.26 -14.70
N VAL A 109 -0.76 -20.26 -13.88
CA VAL A 109 -1.07 -20.29 -12.43
C VAL A 109 -2.27 -19.41 -12.07
N LEU A 110 -2.82 -18.65 -13.03
CA LEU A 110 -3.86 -17.64 -12.80
C LEU A 110 -5.08 -18.22 -12.07
N ASP A 111 -5.70 -19.27 -12.62
CA ASP A 111 -6.92 -19.86 -12.07
C ASP A 111 -6.71 -20.39 -10.65
N ARG A 112 -5.51 -20.94 -10.38
CA ARG A 112 -5.14 -21.45 -9.06
C ARG A 112 -4.96 -20.33 -8.05
N LEU A 113 -4.25 -19.26 -8.43
CA LEU A 113 -4.03 -18.11 -7.54
C LEU A 113 -5.30 -17.29 -7.31
N MET A 114 -6.31 -17.42 -8.17
CA MET A 114 -7.62 -16.80 -8.01
C MET A 114 -8.57 -17.54 -7.06
N GLN A 115 -8.27 -18.80 -6.71
CA GLN A 115 -9.03 -19.51 -5.68
C GLN A 115 -8.73 -18.96 -4.30
N GLU A 116 -9.69 -19.05 -3.38
CA GLU A 116 -9.47 -18.73 -1.97
C GLU A 116 -8.33 -19.58 -1.40
N GLY A 117 -7.37 -18.93 -0.72
CA GLY A 117 -6.12 -19.57 -0.29
C GLY A 117 -5.10 -19.81 -1.42
N GLY A 118 -5.35 -19.34 -2.64
CA GLY A 118 -4.47 -19.57 -3.80
C GLY A 118 -3.03 -19.09 -3.58
N LEU A 119 -2.82 -18.00 -2.82
CA LEU A 119 -1.49 -17.53 -2.48
C LEU A 119 -0.72 -18.48 -1.54
N ASP A 120 -1.40 -19.37 -0.82
CA ASP A 120 -0.76 -20.33 0.09
C ASP A 120 0.15 -21.30 -0.66
N VAL A 121 -0.22 -21.64 -1.89
CA VAL A 121 0.54 -22.53 -2.78
C VAL A 121 1.92 -21.95 -3.12
N ILE A 122 2.03 -20.62 -3.16
CA ILE A 122 3.28 -19.91 -3.50
C ILE A 122 3.86 -19.12 -2.33
N TRP A 123 3.28 -19.22 -1.13
CA TRP A 123 3.57 -18.30 -0.03
C TRP A 123 5.05 -18.25 0.36
N THR A 124 5.72 -19.41 0.36
CA THR A 124 7.15 -19.52 0.67
C THR A 124 8.05 -18.87 -0.37
N ARG A 125 7.54 -18.67 -1.60
CA ARG A 125 8.23 -17.98 -2.69
C ARG A 125 7.86 -16.49 -2.76
N ILE A 126 6.78 -16.06 -2.12
CA ILE A 126 6.41 -14.64 -2.10
C ILE A 126 7.49 -13.90 -1.31
N PRO A 127 8.09 -12.84 -1.87
CA PRO A 127 9.17 -12.13 -1.20
C PRO A 127 8.71 -11.51 0.12
N GLN A 128 9.64 -11.37 1.07
CA GLN A 128 9.33 -10.84 2.40
C GLN A 128 8.64 -9.46 2.35
N THR A 129 9.06 -8.54 1.49
CA THR A 129 8.43 -7.21 1.33
C THR A 129 6.94 -7.32 0.98
N VAL A 130 6.57 -8.27 0.12
CA VAL A 130 5.17 -8.48 -0.30
C VAL A 130 4.37 -9.15 0.82
N ARG A 131 4.94 -10.13 1.52
CA ARG A 131 4.30 -10.77 2.68
C ARG A 131 4.03 -9.75 3.80
N ASP A 132 4.99 -8.89 4.07
CA ASP A 132 4.88 -7.78 5.01
C ASP A 132 3.81 -6.76 4.60
N ALA A 133 3.72 -6.41 3.32
CA ALA A 133 2.70 -5.51 2.81
C ALA A 133 1.29 -6.11 2.97
N ILE A 134 1.12 -7.40 2.69
CA ILE A 134 -0.14 -8.15 2.92
C ILE A 134 -0.50 -8.10 4.41
N ALA A 135 0.46 -8.42 5.29
CA ALA A 135 0.30 -8.36 6.73
C ALA A 135 -0.10 -6.97 7.22
N PHE A 136 0.57 -5.93 6.72
CA PHE A 136 0.31 -4.56 7.07
C PHE A 136 -1.12 -4.15 6.69
N CYS A 137 -1.57 -4.48 5.46
CA CYS A 137 -2.95 -4.23 5.02
C CYS A 137 -3.98 -4.84 5.98
N GLN A 138 -3.78 -6.10 6.39
CA GLN A 138 -4.64 -6.78 7.35
C GLN A 138 -4.66 -6.06 8.70
N GLN A 139 -3.48 -5.65 9.20
CA GLN A 139 -3.35 -4.93 10.48
C GLN A 139 -4.06 -3.57 10.46
N ILE A 140 -3.98 -2.82 9.36
CA ILE A 140 -4.68 -1.53 9.27
C ILE A 140 -6.14 -1.63 8.81
N GLY A 141 -6.62 -2.84 8.49
CA GLY A 141 -8.02 -3.11 8.13
C GLY A 141 -8.35 -2.85 6.65
N GLU A 142 -7.35 -2.81 5.78
CA GLU A 142 -7.52 -2.62 4.34
C GLU A 142 -7.48 -3.98 3.61
N ARG A 143 -8.44 -4.21 2.71
CA ARG A 143 -8.68 -5.53 2.12
C ARG A 143 -7.92 -5.81 0.83
N TYR A 144 -7.73 -4.80 0.00
CA TYR A 144 -7.19 -4.99 -1.35
C TYR A 144 -5.81 -4.37 -1.46
N LEU A 145 -4.86 -5.15 -1.95
CA LEU A 145 -3.50 -4.72 -2.21
C LEU A 145 -3.15 -4.99 -3.68
N TRP A 146 -2.64 -3.98 -4.37
CA TRP A 146 -2.10 -4.10 -5.70
C TRP A 146 -0.57 -4.26 -5.63
N VAL A 147 -0.07 -5.32 -6.25
CA VAL A 147 1.37 -5.63 -6.37
C VAL A 147 1.63 -5.98 -7.83
N ASP A 148 2.47 -5.22 -8.50
CA ASP A 148 2.74 -5.35 -9.94
C ASP A 148 3.08 -6.79 -10.38
N ALA A 149 3.97 -7.48 -9.65
CA ALA A 149 4.39 -8.84 -9.94
C ALA A 149 3.25 -9.87 -9.86
N LEU A 150 2.25 -9.65 -9.00
CA LEU A 150 1.16 -10.59 -8.73
C LEU A 150 -0.20 -10.14 -9.29
N CYS A 151 -0.35 -8.90 -9.73
CA CYS A 151 -1.62 -8.37 -10.24
C CYS A 151 -1.64 -8.16 -11.76
N ILE A 152 -0.47 -8.24 -12.41
CA ILE A 152 -0.31 -8.13 -13.87
C ILE A 152 0.09 -9.51 -14.40
N ILE A 153 -0.58 -9.99 -15.45
CA ILE A 153 -0.20 -11.23 -16.12
C ILE A 153 1.05 -10.95 -16.98
N GLN A 154 2.20 -11.42 -16.52
CA GLN A 154 3.52 -11.06 -17.07
C GLN A 154 3.83 -11.73 -18.42
N ASP A 155 3.23 -12.89 -18.68
CA ASP A 155 3.40 -13.65 -19.93
C ASP A 155 2.28 -13.38 -20.96
N TYR A 156 1.38 -12.42 -20.68
CA TYR A 156 0.31 -12.02 -21.60
C TYR A 156 0.52 -10.58 -22.09
N PRO A 157 1.07 -10.37 -23.32
CA PRO A 157 1.54 -9.07 -23.79
C PRO A 157 0.50 -7.95 -23.74
N ARG A 158 -0.78 -8.28 -23.95
CA ARG A 158 -1.86 -7.29 -23.94
C ARG A 158 -2.13 -6.73 -22.54
N ASP A 159 -2.19 -7.61 -21.53
CA ASP A 159 -2.42 -7.24 -20.13
C ASP A 159 -1.19 -6.53 -19.54
N MET A 160 0.01 -7.04 -19.83
CA MET A 160 1.26 -6.40 -19.45
C MET A 160 1.39 -4.98 -20.03
N ARG A 161 1.21 -4.82 -21.35
CA ARG A 161 1.34 -3.52 -22.02
C ARG A 161 0.31 -2.51 -21.52
N LEU A 162 -0.95 -2.92 -21.37
CA LEU A 162 -1.98 -2.03 -20.85
C LEU A 162 -1.69 -1.61 -19.41
N SER A 163 -1.22 -2.55 -18.58
CA SER A 163 -0.86 -2.27 -17.19
C SER A 163 0.28 -1.28 -17.08
N ILE A 164 1.35 -1.45 -17.87
CA ILE A 164 2.48 -0.51 -17.92
C ILE A 164 2.00 0.89 -18.37
N LEU A 165 1.22 0.97 -19.45
CA LEU A 165 0.71 2.25 -19.96
C LEU A 165 -0.23 2.96 -18.97
N ARG A 166 -0.82 2.21 -18.03
CA ARG A 166 -1.77 2.74 -17.05
C ARG A 166 -1.24 2.73 -15.61
N MET A 167 0.03 2.39 -15.35
CA MET A 167 0.61 2.43 -14.00
C MET A 167 0.36 3.77 -13.31
N ARG A 168 0.46 4.87 -14.07
CA ARG A 168 0.13 6.21 -13.55
C ARG A 168 -1.27 6.32 -12.97
N GLN A 169 -2.26 5.73 -13.63
CA GLN A 169 -3.65 5.76 -13.19
C GLN A 169 -3.86 4.84 -11.99
N VAL A 170 -3.17 3.69 -11.95
CA VAL A 170 -3.20 2.78 -10.81
C VAL A 170 -2.72 3.49 -9.54
N TYR A 171 -1.53 4.09 -9.55
CA TYR A 171 -1.03 4.80 -8.36
C TYR A 171 -1.84 6.04 -7.98
N ALA A 172 -2.37 6.78 -8.97
CA ALA A 172 -3.23 7.93 -8.69
C ALA A 172 -4.59 7.55 -8.09
N ALA A 173 -5.07 6.34 -8.39
CA ALA A 173 -6.34 5.79 -7.91
C ALA A 173 -6.24 4.98 -6.63
N ALA A 174 -5.03 4.60 -6.22
CA ALA A 174 -4.82 3.90 -4.97
C ALA A 174 -5.30 4.76 -3.79
N LYS A 175 -5.91 4.11 -2.80
CA LYS A 175 -6.25 4.73 -1.52
C LYS A 175 -4.99 5.32 -0.90
N CYS A 176 -3.92 4.55 -0.88
CA CYS A 176 -2.60 4.95 -0.45
C CYS A 176 -1.57 4.00 -1.07
N THR A 177 -0.34 4.46 -1.25
CA THR A 177 0.78 3.63 -1.69
C THR A 177 1.71 3.33 -0.53
N LEU A 178 2.11 2.07 -0.42
CA LEU A 178 3.08 1.53 0.53
C LEU A 178 4.46 1.61 -0.12
N GLY A 179 5.31 2.52 0.34
CA GLY A 179 6.67 2.71 -0.18
C GLY A 179 7.71 1.98 0.66
N ALA A 180 8.31 0.92 0.12
CA ALA A 180 9.35 0.13 0.78
C ALA A 180 10.73 0.82 0.68
N ILE A 181 10.90 1.96 1.36
CA ILE A 181 12.07 2.85 1.19
C ILE A 181 13.36 2.21 1.71
N SER A 182 13.33 1.53 2.85
CA SER A 182 14.52 0.87 3.42
C SER A 182 14.87 -0.46 2.75
N ALA A 183 13.99 -1.01 1.90
CA ALA A 183 14.19 -2.30 1.27
C ALA A 183 15.01 -2.17 -0.01
N SER A 184 16.21 -2.74 -0.03
CA SER A 184 17.07 -2.80 -1.22
C SER A 184 16.65 -3.88 -2.22
N SER A 185 15.81 -4.83 -1.81
CA SER A 185 15.25 -5.89 -2.65
C SER A 185 13.91 -6.37 -2.10
N ALA A 186 13.22 -7.21 -2.87
CA ALA A 186 11.92 -7.76 -2.48
C ALA A 186 11.99 -8.70 -1.26
N GLU A 187 13.18 -9.22 -0.95
CA GLU A 187 13.42 -10.10 0.21
C GLU A 187 13.70 -9.33 1.50
N ALA A 188 13.84 -8.01 1.43
CA ALA A 188 13.98 -7.22 2.64
C ALA A 188 12.63 -7.14 3.36
N SER A 189 12.65 -7.36 4.67
CA SER A 189 11.50 -7.03 5.52
C SER A 189 11.35 -5.52 5.58
N ILE A 190 10.15 -5.03 5.30
CA ILE A 190 9.80 -3.64 5.59
C ILE A 190 9.43 -3.50 7.06
N LEU A 191 8.98 -4.57 7.73
CA LEU A 191 8.52 -4.57 9.12
C LEU A 191 9.64 -4.60 10.19
N ASN A 192 10.88 -4.91 9.83
CA ASN A 192 11.96 -5.09 10.82
C ASN A 192 12.38 -3.79 11.53
N ASN A 193 12.28 -2.64 10.86
CA ASN A 193 12.74 -1.36 11.44
C ASN A 193 11.70 -0.72 12.37
N PHE A 194 10.52 -1.32 12.52
CA PHE A 194 9.39 -0.75 13.26
C PHE A 194 9.63 -0.66 14.77
N THR A 195 10.38 -1.60 15.35
CA THR A 195 10.60 -1.68 16.80
C THR A 195 11.57 -0.63 17.32
N THR A 196 12.37 -0.01 16.45
CA THR A 196 13.47 0.89 16.88
C THR A 196 13.02 2.33 17.08
N HIS A 197 11.83 2.72 16.62
CA HIS A 197 11.19 4.03 16.88
C HIS A 197 12.14 5.24 16.86
N LYS A 198 13.08 5.30 15.90
CA LYS A 198 14.10 6.35 15.91
C LYS A 198 13.51 7.74 15.65
N TRP A 199 12.49 7.84 14.78
CA TRP A 199 11.76 9.07 14.47
C TRP A 199 12.66 10.28 14.23
N THR A 200 13.82 10.04 13.59
CA THR A 200 14.91 11.02 13.45
C THR A 200 14.63 12.07 12.38
N CYS A 201 13.71 11.81 11.45
CA CYS A 201 13.27 12.83 10.50
C CYS A 201 12.27 13.76 11.19
N LEU A 202 12.76 14.93 11.62
CA LEU A 202 11.96 15.95 12.31
C LEU A 202 11.31 16.95 11.35
N THR A 203 11.75 17.00 10.09
CA THR A 203 11.26 17.92 9.06
C THR A 203 10.93 17.20 7.77
N VAL A 204 10.07 17.80 6.94
CA VAL A 204 9.72 17.25 5.62
C VAL A 204 10.97 17.09 4.74
N GLU A 205 11.88 18.06 4.79
CA GLU A 205 13.12 18.07 4.03
C GLU A 205 14.06 16.94 4.47
N SER A 206 14.15 16.66 5.78
CA SER A 206 14.95 15.55 6.30
C SER A 206 14.42 14.19 5.82
N LEU A 207 13.09 14.02 5.77
CA LEU A 207 12.45 12.82 5.23
C LEU A 207 12.69 12.69 3.72
N HIS A 208 12.57 13.79 2.96
CA HIS A 208 12.83 13.77 1.52
C HIS A 208 14.27 13.40 1.21
N LYS A 209 15.25 13.96 1.93
CA LYS A 209 16.67 13.59 1.82
C LYS A 209 16.91 12.11 2.12
N LEU A 210 16.21 11.55 3.11
CA LEU A 210 16.30 10.12 3.43
C LEU A 210 15.76 9.27 2.28
N ILE A 211 14.60 9.63 1.73
CA ILE A 211 14.00 8.94 0.58
C ILE A 211 14.92 9.03 -0.64
N GLU A 212 15.47 10.19 -0.94
CA GLU A 212 16.35 10.42 -2.10
C GLU A 212 17.63 9.59 -2.05
N LYS A 213 18.17 9.30 -0.86
CA LYS A 213 19.36 8.47 -0.68
C LYS A 213 19.06 6.96 -0.69
N SER A 214 17.78 6.57 -0.69
CA SER A 214 17.40 5.17 -0.59
C SER A 214 17.69 4.38 -1.86
N PRO A 215 17.82 3.04 -1.79
CA PRO A 215 17.85 2.20 -2.99
C PRO A 215 16.58 2.35 -3.85
N TRP A 216 15.46 2.67 -3.20
CA TRP A 216 14.16 2.83 -3.85
C TRP A 216 14.14 4.04 -4.80
N SER A 217 14.71 5.19 -4.43
CA SER A 217 14.74 6.40 -5.27
C SER A 217 15.67 6.31 -6.47
N GLN A 218 16.63 5.37 -6.49
CA GLN A 218 17.56 5.18 -7.60
C GLN A 218 16.89 4.60 -8.85
N ARG A 219 15.63 4.17 -8.75
CA ARG A 219 14.85 3.63 -9.88
C ARG A 219 13.96 4.71 -10.49
N ALA A 220 14.06 4.88 -11.81
CA ALA A 220 13.27 5.87 -12.55
C ALA A 220 11.74 5.73 -12.34
N TRP A 221 11.25 4.50 -12.14
CA TRP A 221 9.84 4.22 -11.93
C TRP A 221 9.35 4.70 -10.56
N CYS A 222 10.14 4.53 -9.50
CA CYS A 222 9.74 4.88 -8.13
C CYS A 222 9.44 6.38 -7.97
N TYR A 223 10.13 7.25 -8.70
CA TYR A 223 9.79 8.68 -8.73
C TYR A 223 8.38 8.93 -9.27
N GLN A 224 7.98 8.26 -10.35
CA GLN A 224 6.62 8.38 -10.89
C GLN A 224 5.60 7.86 -9.87
N GLU A 225 5.89 6.75 -9.19
CA GLU A 225 5.01 6.17 -8.18
C GLU A 225 4.79 7.13 -7.00
N LYS A 226 5.85 7.82 -6.54
CA LYS A 226 5.74 8.86 -5.50
C LYS A 226 4.95 10.08 -5.95
N VAL A 227 5.27 10.63 -7.12
CA VAL A 227 4.62 11.86 -7.60
C VAL A 227 3.13 11.61 -7.91
N LEU A 228 2.78 10.41 -8.33
CA LEU A 228 1.42 10.09 -8.78
C LEU A 228 0.52 9.62 -7.64
N SER A 229 1.10 9.09 -6.56
CA SER A 229 0.37 8.70 -5.36
C SER A 229 -0.14 9.92 -4.61
N ARG A 230 -1.45 10.00 -4.38
CA ARG A 230 -2.05 11.10 -3.60
C ARG A 230 -1.71 11.03 -2.11
N ARG A 231 -1.46 9.81 -1.63
CA ARG A 231 -1.12 9.46 -0.26
C ARG A 231 -0.10 8.34 -0.25
N MET A 232 0.89 8.44 0.63
CA MET A 232 1.91 7.41 0.80
C MET A 232 2.23 7.16 2.26
N ILE A 233 2.55 5.90 2.55
CA ILE A 233 3.17 5.44 3.78
C ILE A 233 4.57 4.97 3.42
N PHE A 234 5.58 5.63 3.99
CA PHE A 234 6.99 5.32 3.77
C PHE A 234 7.51 4.42 4.88
N PHE A 235 7.95 3.20 4.53
CA PHE A 235 8.68 2.31 5.42
C PHE A 235 10.16 2.59 5.29
N THR A 236 10.72 3.35 6.22
CA THR A 236 12.10 3.83 6.18
C THR A 236 12.97 3.16 7.25
N THR A 237 14.28 3.44 7.23
CA THR A 237 15.20 3.02 8.30
C THR A 237 14.94 3.75 9.62
N ASP A 238 14.23 4.89 9.55
CA ASP A 238 14.01 5.83 10.64
C ASP A 238 12.56 5.78 11.16
N GLY A 239 11.81 4.75 10.77
CA GLY A 239 10.41 4.54 11.12
C GLY A 239 9.46 4.80 9.93
N LEU A 240 8.17 4.91 10.27
CA LEU A 240 7.07 5.05 9.33
C LEU A 240 6.62 6.51 9.17
N TYR A 241 6.54 7.00 7.93
CA TYR A 241 6.04 8.36 7.68
C TYR A 241 4.83 8.33 6.76
N MET A 242 3.79 9.07 7.13
CA MET A 242 2.56 9.22 6.36
C MET A 242 2.58 10.57 5.67
N GLN A 243 2.42 10.61 4.35
CA GLN A 243 2.42 11.85 3.58
C GLN A 243 1.22 11.89 2.66
N CYS A 244 0.41 12.93 2.78
CA CYS A 244 -0.61 13.27 1.79
C CYS A 244 -0.16 14.52 1.00
N GLN A 245 -1.02 15.06 0.15
CA GLN A 245 -0.71 16.27 -0.63
C GLN A 245 -0.68 17.56 0.21
N ALA A 246 -1.13 17.51 1.47
CA ALA A 246 -1.23 18.69 2.34
C ALA A 246 -0.23 18.66 3.50
N ILE A 247 -0.05 17.50 4.14
CA ILE A 247 0.67 17.38 5.40
C ILE A 247 1.41 16.04 5.50
N THR A 248 2.48 16.02 6.29
CA THR A 248 3.29 14.84 6.58
C THR A 248 3.30 14.58 8.08
N TYR A 249 3.12 13.33 8.48
CA TYR A 249 3.15 12.86 9.86
C TYR A 249 4.15 11.72 10.02
N ASN A 250 4.74 11.57 11.20
CA ASN A 250 5.37 10.31 11.59
C ASN A 250 4.31 9.29 12.05
N GLY A 251 4.70 8.04 12.29
CA GLY A 251 3.80 6.98 12.74
C GLY A 251 3.15 7.24 14.11
N MET A 252 3.71 8.13 14.92
CA MET A 252 3.12 8.55 16.20
C MET A 252 2.08 9.67 16.06
N GLY A 253 1.80 10.14 14.84
CA GLY A 253 0.83 11.18 14.58
C GLY A 253 1.36 12.60 14.78
N THR A 254 2.67 12.77 14.99
CA THR A 254 3.30 14.10 15.05
C THR A 254 3.49 14.65 13.64
N SER A 255 3.01 15.87 13.38
CA SER A 255 3.21 16.54 12.10
C SER A 255 4.67 16.94 11.92
N LEU A 256 5.22 16.69 10.74
CA LEU A 256 6.49 17.22 10.30
C LEU A 256 6.24 18.60 9.69
N VAL A 257 7.00 19.59 10.16
CA VAL A 257 6.98 20.96 9.62
C VAL A 257 8.14 21.16 8.65
N SER A 258 8.02 22.17 7.77
CA SER A 258 9.15 22.58 6.93
C SER A 258 10.26 23.20 7.79
N GLU A 259 11.52 23.03 7.38
CA GLU A 259 12.67 23.73 7.96
C GLU A 259 12.46 25.25 8.06
N THR A 260 11.74 25.87 7.11
CA THR A 260 11.46 27.32 7.13
C THR A 260 10.50 27.74 8.24
N ASP A 261 9.45 26.94 8.48
CA ASP A 261 8.44 27.24 9.48
C ASP A 261 8.97 27.01 10.91
N ARG A 262 9.88 26.04 11.07
CA ARG A 262 10.54 25.75 12.34
C ARG A 262 11.52 26.87 12.77
N ALA A 263 12.18 27.52 11.81
CA ALA A 263 13.09 28.62 12.05
C ALA A 263 12.39 29.91 12.50
N THR A 264 11.11 30.08 12.14
CA THR A 264 10.26 31.19 12.63
C THR A 264 9.82 30.99 14.08
N ASP A 265 9.52 29.77 14.51
CA ASP A 265 9.16 29.46 15.90
C ASP A 265 10.33 29.65 16.87
N THR A 266 11.57 29.37 16.44
CA THR A 266 12.76 29.52 17.29
C THR A 266 13.24 30.97 17.42
N ARG A 267 12.69 31.91 16.65
CA ARG A 267 13.02 33.34 16.71
C ARG A 267 12.05 34.16 17.56
N GLN A 268 11.04 33.52 18.16
CA GLN A 268 10.05 34.15 19.04
C GLN A 268 10.22 33.80 20.54
N VAL A 269 11.33 33.16 20.92
CA VAL A 269 11.69 32.84 22.31
C VAL A 269 12.89 33.67 22.76
#